data_AF-A0A8T5VIK8-F1
#
_entry.id   AF-A0A8T5VIK8-F1
#
_cell.length_a   1.000
_cell.length_b   1.000
_cell.length_c   1.000
_cell.angle_alpha   90.00
_cell.angle_beta   90.00
_cell.angle_gamma   90.00
#
_symmetry.space_group_name_H-M   'P 1'
#
loop_
_entity.id
_entity.type
_entity.pdbx_description
1 polymer ?
#
loop_
_entity_poly.entity_id
_entity_poly.type
_entity_poly.pdbx_seq_one_letter_code
_entity_poly.pdbx_strand_id
1 'polypeptide(L)'
;MPGQHDGMVAYIAERDAAVTAGVDALIAFSAKYGHRPSNRDVAMITLHKLRTAIPSLPLPVRLASHEWLSQHGFESWGFDP
;
A
#
# COMPACT_ATOMS: atom_id res chain seq x y z
N MET A 1 26.53 -6.76 3.81
CA MET A 1 26.46 -6.26 2.43
C MET A 1 25.80 -4.89 2.45
N PRO A 2 26.55 -3.79 2.27
CA PRO A 2 26.00 -2.42 2.32
C PRO A 2 24.86 -2.18 1.31
N GLY A 3 24.91 -2.81 0.13
CA GLY A 3 23.92 -2.58 -0.94
C GLY A 3 22.52 -3.20 -0.74
N GLN A 4 22.32 -4.13 0.19
CA GLN A 4 20.97 -4.69 0.46
C GLN A 4 20.10 -3.75 1.31
N HIS A 5 20.72 -2.97 2.19
CA HIS A 5 20.00 -1.99 3.01
C HIS A 5 19.52 -0.81 2.18
N ASP A 6 20.38 -0.30 1.29
CA ASP A 6 20.03 0.84 0.42
C ASP A 6 18.86 0.50 -0.53
N GLY A 7 18.86 -0.72 -1.07
CA GLY A 7 17.75 -1.20 -1.91
C GLY A 7 16.42 -1.32 -1.15
N MET A 8 16.45 -1.74 0.12
CA MET A 8 15.24 -1.82 0.95
C MET A 8 14.69 -0.43 1.32
N VAL A 9 15.57 0.52 1.65
CA VAL A 9 15.15 1.90 1.96
C VAL A 9 14.51 2.56 0.73
N ALA A 10 15.13 2.42 -0.44
CA ALA A 10 14.57 2.91 -1.70
C ALA A 10 13.22 2.26 -2.01
N TYR A 11 13.11 0.94 -1.85
CA TYR A 11 11.86 0.20 -2.04
C TYR A 11 10.73 0.72 -1.14
N ILE A 12 10.99 0.92 0.15
CA ILE A 12 9.99 1.41 1.11
C ILE A 12 9.54 2.82 0.75
N ALA A 13 10.48 3.71 0.41
CA ALA A 13 10.15 5.07 0.00
C ALA A 13 9.28 5.11 -1.27
N GLU A 14 9.62 4.29 -2.27
CA GLU A 14 8.83 4.17 -3.50
C GLU A 14 7.44 3.59 -3.25
N ARG A 15 7.33 2.57 -2.39
CA ARG A 15 6.05 1.98 -1.99
C ARG A 15 5.15 3.02 -1.33
N ASP A 16 5.67 3.73 -0.33
CA ASP A 16 4.89 4.70 0.44
C ASP A 16 4.42 5.86 -0.45
N ALA A 17 5.26 6.30 -1.39
CA ALA A 17 4.89 7.28 -2.42
C ALA A 17 3.76 6.76 -3.32
N ALA A 18 3.87 5.52 -3.82
CA ALA A 18 2.86 4.91 -4.67
C ALA A 18 1.52 4.72 -3.94
N VAL A 19 1.56 4.24 -2.69
CA VAL A 19 0.38 4.06 -1.84
C VAL A 19 -0.30 5.39 -1.53
N THR A 20 0.47 6.47 -1.35
CA THR A 20 -0.06 7.82 -1.15
C THR A 20 -0.72 8.33 -2.43
N ALA A 21 -0.06 8.18 -3.58
CA ALA A 21 -0.53 8.65 -4.87
C ALA A 21 -1.81 7.94 -5.37
N GLY A 22 -2.01 6.67 -5.00
CA GLY A 22 -3.24 5.92 -5.27
C GLY A 22 -3.06 4.69 -6.15
N VAL A 23 -4.17 4.12 -6.62
CA VAL A 23 -4.19 2.77 -7.19
C VAL A 23 -3.37 2.63 -8.48
N ASP A 24 -3.37 3.63 -9.36
CA ASP A 24 -2.63 3.57 -10.61
C ASP A 24 -1.12 3.63 -10.37
N ALA A 25 -0.69 4.44 -9.40
CA ALA A 25 0.71 4.48 -8.97
C ALA A 25 1.13 3.17 -8.29
N LEU A 26 0.24 2.57 -7.48
CA LEU A 26 0.48 1.26 -6.90
C LEU A 26 0.63 0.18 -7.98
N ILE A 27 -0.23 0.15 -9.01
CA ILE A 27 -0.12 -0.81 -10.12
C ILE A 27 1.23 -0.65 -10.85
N ALA A 28 1.66 0.58 -11.11
CA ALA A 28 2.94 0.86 -11.74
C ALA A 28 4.12 0.41 -10.87
N PHE A 29 4.08 0.74 -9.57
CA PHE A 29 5.06 0.28 -8.58
C PHE A 29 5.13 -1.25 -8.54
N SER A 30 4.00 -1.93 -8.39
CA SER A 30 3.99 -3.39 -8.32
C SER A 30 4.56 -4.01 -9.60
N ALA A 31 4.21 -3.48 -10.78
CA ALA A 31 4.75 -3.95 -12.05
C ALA A 31 6.27 -3.79 -12.16
N LYS A 32 6.83 -2.67 -11.65
CA LYS A 32 8.28 -2.45 -11.58
C LYS A 32 9.00 -3.52 -10.76
N TYR A 33 8.37 -4.01 -9.69
CA TYR A 33 8.93 -5.02 -8.79
C TYR A 33 8.45 -6.45 -9.07
N GLY A 34 7.88 -6.71 -10.26
CA GLY A 34 7.52 -8.06 -10.70
C GLY A 34 6.22 -8.62 -10.12
N HIS A 35 5.43 -7.80 -9.43
CA HIS A 35 4.12 -8.18 -8.90
C HIS A 35 3.02 -7.44 -9.67
N ARG A 36 2.16 -8.13 -10.41
CA ARG A 36 1.01 -7.46 -11.04
C ARG A 36 -0.27 -7.91 -10.36
N PRO A 37 -1.10 -6.98 -9.84
CA PRO A 37 -2.45 -7.32 -9.43
C PRO A 37 -3.19 -7.99 -10.60
N SER A 38 -3.98 -9.03 -10.30
CA SER A 38 -4.72 -9.77 -11.34
C SER A 38 -5.80 -8.92 -12.01
N ASN A 39 -6.33 -7.92 -11.30
CA ASN A 39 -7.26 -6.91 -11.82
C ASN A 39 -7.21 -5.63 -10.97
N ARG A 40 -8.00 -4.61 -11.36
CA ARG A 40 -8.06 -3.32 -10.66
C ARG A 40 -8.64 -3.45 -9.25
N ASP A 41 -9.61 -4.34 -9.04
CA ASP A 41 -10.24 -4.51 -7.72
C ASP A 41 -9.25 -5.08 -6.71
N VAL A 42 -8.45 -6.06 -7.12
CA VAL A 42 -7.33 -6.58 -6.32
C VAL A 42 -6.33 -5.47 -6.02
N ALA A 43 -6.00 -4.60 -6.99
CA ALA A 43 -5.13 -3.45 -6.75
C ALA A 43 -5.72 -2.46 -5.74
N MET A 44 -7.03 -2.19 -5.80
CA MET A 44 -7.73 -1.33 -4.84
C MET A 44 -7.70 -1.95 -3.43
N ILE A 45 -8.04 -3.23 -3.30
CA ILE A 45 -7.99 -3.93 -2.00
C ILE A 45 -6.56 -3.88 -1.43
N THR A 46 -5.54 -4.18 -2.25
CA THR A 46 -4.15 -4.10 -1.83
C THR A 46 -3.76 -2.68 -1.41
N LEU A 47 -4.19 -1.65 -2.14
CA LEU A 47 -3.94 -0.25 -1.78
C LEU A 47 -4.49 0.06 -0.39
N HIS A 48 -5.77 -0.24 -0.15
CA HIS A 48 -6.40 0.09 1.12
C HIS A 48 -5.79 -0.72 2.27
N LYS A 49 -5.45 -1.99 2.06
CA LYS A 49 -4.77 -2.80 3.08
C LYS A 49 -3.35 -2.31 3.39
N LEU A 50 -2.60 -1.88 2.38
CA LEU A 50 -1.30 -1.26 2.60
C LEU A 50 -1.43 0.04 3.39
N ARG A 51 -2.41 0.88 3.06
CA ARG A 51 -2.65 2.13 3.78
C ARG A 51 -2.90 1.91 5.27
N THR A 52 -3.66 0.88 5.65
CA THR A 52 -3.89 0.59 7.08
C THR A 52 -2.63 0.12 7.81
N ALA A 53 -1.77 -0.62 7.10
CA ALA A 53 -0.58 -1.27 7.66
C ALA A 53 0.66 -0.37 7.75
N ILE A 54 0.73 0.74 7.01
CA ILE A 54 1.90 1.62 6.98
C ILE A 54 1.75 2.72 8.05
N PRO A 55 2.49 2.66 9.18
CA PRO A 55 2.28 3.57 10.30
C PRO A 55 2.73 5.01 10.03
N SER A 56 3.63 5.19 9.04
CA SER A 56 4.12 6.51 8.60
C SER A 56 3.09 7.32 7.80
N LEU A 57 1.99 6.72 7.35
CA LEU A 57 0.93 7.45 6.67
C LEU A 57 0.06 8.25 7.65
N PRO A 58 -0.49 9.41 7.24
CA PRO A 58 -1.38 10.18 8.09
C PRO A 58 -2.59 9.37 8.58
N LEU A 59 -2.92 9.49 9.86
CA LEU A 59 -4.05 8.78 10.48
C LEU A 59 -5.38 8.92 9.69
N PRO A 60 -5.76 10.09 9.15
CA PRO A 60 -6.98 10.20 8.34
C PRO A 60 -6.99 9.31 7.09
N VAL A 61 -5.83 9.10 6.46
CA VAL A 61 -5.69 8.19 5.29
C VAL A 61 -5.87 6.74 5.74
N ARG A 62 -5.26 6.37 6.87
CA ARG A 62 -5.37 5.02 7.45
C ARG A 62 -6.82 4.71 7.83
N LEU A 63 -7.52 5.64 8.48
CA LEU A 63 -8.93 5.54 8.87
C LEU A 63 -9.86 5.43 7.65
N ALA A 64 -9.69 6.30 6.65
CA ALA A 64 -10.50 6.24 5.43
C ALA A 64 -10.33 4.91 4.69
N SER A 65 -9.11 4.35 4.68
CA SER A 65 -8.87 3.03 4.09
C SER A 65 -9.46 1.89 4.92
N HIS A 66 -9.40 1.97 6.25
CA HIS A 66 -10.05 1.02 7.13
C HIS A 66 -11.58 1.00 6.90
N GLU A 67 -12.21 2.18 6.84
CA GLU A 67 -13.64 2.30 6.56
C GLU A 67 -14.01 1.75 5.18
N TRP A 68 -13.23 2.09 4.14
CA TRP A 68 -13.46 1.56 2.80
C TRP A 68 -13.40 0.02 2.78
N LEU A 69 -12.41 -0.59 3.43
CA LEU A 69 -12.30 -2.06 3.49
C LEU A 69 -13.51 -2.67 4.16
N SER A 70 -13.96 -2.11 5.29
CA SER A 70 -15.15 -2.58 6.01
C SER A 70 -16.41 -2.54 5.15
N GLN A 71 -16.64 -1.43 4.43
CA GLN A 71 -17.78 -1.26 3.52
C GLN A 71 -17.77 -2.27 2.35
N HIS A 72 -16.59 -2.78 1.97
CA HIS A 72 -16.42 -3.75 0.89
C HIS A 72 -16.25 -5.19 1.38
N GLY A 73 -16.44 -5.44 2.68
CA GLY A 73 -16.37 -6.79 3.27
C GLY A 73 -14.95 -7.33 3.43
N PHE A 74 -13.95 -6.44 3.54
CA PHE A 74 -12.54 -6.80 3.71
C PHE A 74 -11.99 -6.37 5.07
N GLU A 75 -11.01 -7.14 5.55
CA GLU A 75 -10.26 -6.81 6.77
C GLU A 75 -9.04 -5.95 6.48
N SER A 76 -8.73 -5.08 7.43
CA SER A 76 -7.51 -4.26 7.44
C SER A 76 -6.28 -5.07 7.85
N TRP A 77 -5.11 -4.65 7.39
CA TRP A 77 -3.84 -5.22 7.85
C TRP A 77 -3.24 -4.37 8.96
N GLY A 78 -3.00 -4.99 10.11
CA GLY A 78 -2.23 -4.40 11.22
C GLY A 78 -2.74 -3.03 11.68
N PHE A 79 -4.05 -2.78 11.55
CA PHE A 79 -4.63 -1.50 11.91
C PHE A 79 -4.71 -1.35 13.43
N ASP A 80 -3.83 -0.52 13.97
CA ASP A 80 -3.90 0.01 15.33
C ASP A 80 -4.14 1.54 15.21
N PRO A 81 -5.35 2.03 15.57
CA PRO A 81 -5.75 3.43 15.39
C PRO A 81 -4.95 4.41 16.24
#